data_AF-A0AAC9NTJ7-F1
#
_entry.id   AF-A0AAC9NTJ7-F1
#
_cell.length_a   1.000
_cell.length_b   1.000
_cell.length_c   1.000
_cell.angle_alpha   90.00
_cell.angle_beta   90.00
_cell.angle_gamma   90.00
#
_symmetry.space_group_name_H-M   'P 1'
#
loop_
_entity.id
_entity.type
_entity.pdbx_description
1 polymer ?
#
loop_
_entity_poly.entity_id
_entity_poly.type
_entity_poly.pdbx_seq_one_letter_code
_entity_poly.pdbx_strand_id
1 'polypeptide(L)'
;MPIHDALNKLREAAQSEDYALFNLSVGLFQEKFSKSLGGVYTEILPTVDYFSNVLAGKEREHVTLLLNDDKYDEFIFAYHAFCYQFTEQVDALKEDVASVYYFFEDAPHDDLKALLFSIHDEFSRESELTRLKALSDTQMLGLELTNKNQTQFVIFLPDASEKGRKRYSGFAENGFFTHFTQDDYASALDDAWEQGFRYPTSGNLERLSIRDEWASGTEEVLLIQQHNLGKISFDDTLEAMRNIRR
;
A
#
# COMPACT_ATOMS: atom_id res chain seq x y z
N MET A 1 -32.48 8.81 -14.99
CA MET A 1 -32.80 9.83 -13.96
C MET A 1 -31.47 10.41 -13.53
N PRO A 2 -31.17 11.68 -13.86
CA PRO A 2 -29.81 12.18 -13.76
C PRO A 2 -29.45 12.36 -12.29
N ILE A 3 -28.19 12.04 -11.97
CA ILE A 3 -27.52 12.03 -10.66
C ILE A 3 -27.98 13.16 -9.72
N HIS A 4 -28.27 14.32 -10.30
CA HIS A 4 -28.76 15.52 -9.62
C HIS A 4 -30.04 15.30 -8.79
N ASP A 5 -31.00 14.48 -9.24
CA ASP A 5 -32.25 14.21 -8.51
C ASP A 5 -32.03 13.28 -7.32
N ALA A 6 -31.05 12.38 -7.40
CA ALA A 6 -30.71 11.47 -6.31
C ALA A 6 -29.93 12.20 -5.20
N LEU A 7 -29.01 13.10 -5.58
CA LEU A 7 -28.27 13.95 -4.66
C LEU A 7 -29.19 14.95 -3.93
N ASN A 8 -30.17 15.52 -4.62
CA ASN A 8 -31.15 16.40 -3.98
C ASN A 8 -32.02 15.64 -2.96
N LYS A 9 -32.43 14.41 -3.26
CA LYS A 9 -33.20 13.57 -2.32
C LYS A 9 -32.39 13.16 -1.08
N LEU A 10 -31.11 12.79 -1.25
CA LEU A 10 -30.23 12.52 -0.11
C LEU A 10 -30.02 13.76 0.77
N ARG A 11 -29.84 14.92 0.14
CA ARG A 11 -29.68 16.20 0.85
C ARG A 11 -30.96 16.61 1.58
N GLU A 12 -32.13 16.39 1.00
CA GLU A 12 -33.43 16.60 1.65
C GLU A 12 -33.65 15.62 2.81
N ALA A 13 -33.26 14.35 2.66
CA ALA A 13 -33.38 13.33 3.69
C ALA A 13 -32.42 13.56 4.87
N ALA A 14 -31.18 13.99 4.61
CA ALA A 14 -30.20 14.36 5.64
C ALA A 14 -30.61 15.59 6.46
N GLN A 15 -31.50 16.43 5.91
CA GLN A 15 -32.08 17.59 6.60
C GLN A 15 -33.41 17.27 7.31
N SER A 16 -33.99 16.10 7.07
CA SER A 16 -35.18 15.63 7.77
C SER A 16 -34.76 14.86 9.02
N GLU A 17 -35.34 15.14 10.18
CA GLU A 17 -35.12 14.39 11.44
C GLU A 17 -35.64 12.92 11.39
N ASP A 18 -36.00 12.41 10.21
CA ASP A 18 -36.62 11.11 10.00
C ASP A 18 -35.60 10.10 9.44
N TYR A 19 -35.05 9.31 10.37
CA TYR A 19 -34.02 8.29 10.12
C TYR A 19 -34.45 7.21 9.10
N ALA A 20 -35.76 6.94 8.99
CA ALA A 20 -36.28 5.98 8.03
C ALA A 20 -36.20 6.48 6.58
N LEU A 21 -36.34 7.80 6.39
CA LEU A 21 -36.26 8.47 5.09
C LEU A 21 -34.82 8.58 4.60
N PHE A 22 -33.87 8.78 5.53
CA PHE A 22 -32.44 8.70 5.24
C PHE A 22 -32.03 7.31 4.76
N ASN A 23 -32.39 6.26 5.51
CA ASN A 23 -32.03 4.87 5.16
C ASN A 23 -32.69 4.41 3.85
N LEU A 24 -33.93 4.83 3.55
CA LEU A 24 -34.57 4.56 2.25
C LEU A 24 -33.87 5.27 1.09
N SER A 25 -33.36 6.49 1.33
CA SER A 25 -32.66 7.30 0.33
C SER A 25 -31.25 6.78 0.06
N VAL A 26 -30.56 6.29 1.09
CA VAL A 26 -29.27 5.57 0.98
C VAL A 26 -29.45 4.25 0.24
N GLY A 27 -30.51 3.48 0.54
CA GLY A 27 -30.84 2.24 -0.18
C GLY A 27 -31.13 2.45 -1.68
N LEU A 28 -31.89 3.50 -2.02
CA LEU A 28 -32.14 3.90 -3.42
C LEU A 28 -30.89 4.45 -4.13
N PHE A 29 -29.91 4.94 -3.36
CA PHE A 29 -28.63 5.44 -3.86
C PHE A 29 -27.64 4.29 -4.16
N GLN A 30 -27.64 3.25 -3.32
CA GLN A 30 -26.82 2.04 -3.45
C GLN A 30 -27.21 1.17 -4.64
N GLU A 31 -28.51 1.04 -4.95
CA GLU A 31 -28.99 0.23 -6.09
C GLU A 31 -28.45 0.73 -7.46
N LYS A 32 -27.94 1.97 -7.53
CA LYS A 32 -27.54 2.62 -8.79
C LYS A 32 -26.05 2.88 -9.00
N PHE A 33 -25.18 2.68 -8.00
CA PHE A 33 -23.81 3.23 -8.04
C PHE A 33 -22.65 2.28 -7.71
N SER A 34 -22.77 0.99 -8.08
CA SER A 34 -21.73 -0.04 -7.89
C SER A 34 -20.45 0.08 -8.74
N LYS A 35 -20.13 1.23 -9.35
CA LYS A 35 -18.98 1.33 -10.28
C LYS A 35 -18.07 2.57 -10.20
N SER A 36 -18.20 3.45 -9.20
CA SER A 36 -17.34 4.65 -9.14
C SER A 36 -17.35 5.30 -7.75
N LEU A 37 -16.82 4.61 -6.74
CA LEU A 37 -16.88 5.04 -5.33
C LEU A 37 -15.92 6.20 -4.98
N GLY A 38 -14.81 6.41 -5.69
CA GLY A 38 -13.79 7.38 -5.26
C GLY A 38 -14.19 8.87 -5.32
N GLY A 39 -14.98 9.29 -6.33
CA GLY A 39 -15.26 10.71 -6.57
C GLY A 39 -16.54 11.26 -5.93
N VAL A 40 -17.48 10.39 -5.55
CA VAL A 40 -18.81 10.80 -5.09
C VAL A 40 -18.83 11.07 -3.58
N TYR A 41 -18.08 10.30 -2.79
CA TYR A 41 -17.98 10.52 -1.35
C TYR A 41 -17.29 11.85 -1.02
N THR A 42 -16.27 12.24 -1.80
CA THR A 42 -15.54 13.50 -1.59
C THR A 42 -16.39 14.76 -1.78
N GLU A 43 -17.47 14.71 -2.56
CA GLU A 43 -18.38 15.85 -2.74
C GLU A 43 -19.49 15.90 -1.68
N ILE A 44 -19.91 14.74 -1.15
CA ILE A 44 -21.04 14.62 -0.22
C ILE A 44 -20.59 14.71 1.24
N LEU A 45 -19.49 14.05 1.61
CA LEU A 45 -19.01 13.97 3.00
C LEU A 45 -18.81 15.34 3.67
N PRO A 46 -18.31 16.39 3.00
CA PRO A 46 -18.19 17.73 3.61
C PRO A 46 -19.53 18.36 3.97
N THR A 47 -20.65 17.87 3.44
CA THR A 47 -22.00 18.44 3.59
C THR A 47 -22.88 17.65 4.55
N VAL A 48 -22.43 16.49 5.04
CA VAL A 48 -23.19 15.60 5.92
C VAL A 48 -22.57 15.61 7.32
N ASP A 49 -23.32 16.09 8.30
CA ASP A 49 -22.97 15.99 9.71
C ASP A 49 -23.47 14.65 10.30
N TYR A 50 -22.82 13.55 9.88
CA TYR A 50 -23.23 12.20 10.25
C TYR A 50 -23.21 11.96 11.77
N PHE A 51 -22.24 12.55 12.47
CA PHE A 51 -22.03 12.34 13.90
C PHE A 51 -22.80 13.33 14.79
N SER A 52 -23.63 14.21 14.22
CA SER A 52 -24.48 15.17 14.96
C SER A 52 -25.32 14.54 16.08
N ASN A 53 -25.79 13.31 15.87
CA ASN A 53 -26.61 12.56 16.84
C ASN A 53 -25.81 11.56 17.68
N VAL A 54 -24.49 11.48 17.49
CA VAL A 54 -23.60 10.62 18.26
C VAL A 54 -23.10 11.40 19.47
N LEU A 55 -23.00 10.74 20.63
CA LEU A 55 -22.47 11.38 21.82
C LEU A 55 -21.03 11.82 21.58
N ALA A 56 -20.71 13.07 21.94
CA ALA A 56 -19.37 13.61 21.75
C ALA A 56 -18.30 12.71 22.39
N GLY A 57 -17.28 12.35 21.62
CA GLY A 57 -16.21 11.43 22.03
C GLY A 57 -16.57 9.94 21.90
N LYS A 58 -17.73 9.61 21.33
CA LYS A 58 -18.19 8.23 21.04
C LYS A 58 -18.29 7.92 19.55
N GLU A 59 -17.79 8.80 18.69
CA GLU A 59 -17.87 8.68 17.23
C GLU A 59 -17.11 7.45 16.74
N ARG A 60 -15.91 7.19 17.27
CA ARG A 60 -15.12 6.00 16.92
C ARG A 60 -15.82 4.71 17.36
N GLU A 61 -16.31 4.68 18.60
CA GLU A 61 -17.06 3.55 19.15
C GLU A 61 -18.32 3.28 18.30
N HIS A 62 -19.04 4.34 17.92
CA HIS A 62 -20.19 4.25 17.04
C HIS A 62 -19.85 3.60 15.69
N VAL A 63 -18.76 4.02 15.02
CA VAL A 63 -18.32 3.38 13.77
C VAL A 63 -18.07 1.89 13.97
N THR A 64 -17.32 1.50 15.01
CA THR A 64 -17.01 0.08 15.27
C THR A 64 -18.24 -0.76 15.64
N LEU A 65 -19.24 -0.16 16.29
CA LEU A 65 -20.50 -0.84 16.62
C LEU A 65 -21.31 -1.21 15.36
N LEU A 66 -21.23 -0.43 14.29
CA LEU A 66 -21.92 -0.75 13.04
C LEU A 66 -21.42 -2.05 12.40
N LEU A 67 -20.13 -2.39 12.58
CA LEU A 67 -19.61 -3.71 12.18
C LEU A 67 -20.21 -4.84 13.00
N ASN A 68 -20.33 -4.66 14.31
CA ASN A 68 -20.88 -5.67 15.22
C ASN A 68 -22.40 -5.89 15.02
N ASP A 69 -23.12 -4.85 14.61
CA ASP A 69 -24.56 -4.88 14.35
C ASP A 69 -24.92 -5.35 12.93
N ASP A 70 -23.94 -5.83 12.15
CA ASP A 70 -24.09 -6.23 10.75
C ASP A 70 -24.60 -5.12 9.81
N LYS A 71 -24.36 -3.86 10.17
CA LYS A 71 -24.78 -2.66 9.42
C LYS A 71 -23.66 -2.19 8.47
N TYR A 72 -23.26 -3.07 7.56
CA TYR A 72 -22.05 -2.89 6.75
C TYR A 72 -22.04 -1.66 5.85
N ASP A 73 -23.18 -1.36 5.23
CA ASP A 73 -23.35 -0.17 4.40
C ASP A 73 -23.22 1.13 5.20
N GLU A 74 -23.87 1.16 6.37
CA GLU A 74 -23.78 2.28 7.31
C GLU A 74 -22.35 2.41 7.84
N PHE A 75 -21.68 1.29 8.13
CA PHE A 75 -20.27 1.28 8.52
C PHE A 75 -19.36 1.89 7.45
N ILE A 76 -19.48 1.48 6.19
CA ILE A 76 -18.63 2.02 5.10
C ILE A 76 -18.78 3.55 5.02
N PHE A 77 -20.02 4.05 5.07
CA PHE A 77 -20.28 5.48 5.06
C PHE A 77 -19.70 6.17 6.31
N ALA A 78 -19.98 5.64 7.50
CA ALA A 78 -19.56 6.18 8.77
C ALA A 78 -18.03 6.21 8.90
N TYR A 79 -17.33 5.17 8.40
CA TYR A 79 -15.87 5.10 8.34
C TYR A 79 -15.31 6.26 7.53
N HIS A 80 -15.82 6.47 6.30
CA HIS A 80 -15.34 7.57 5.47
C HIS A 80 -15.68 8.95 6.02
N ALA A 81 -16.87 9.12 6.61
CA ALA A 81 -17.24 10.36 7.31
C ALA A 81 -16.31 10.63 8.50
N PHE A 82 -15.99 9.59 9.27
CA PHE A 82 -15.07 9.70 10.40
C PHE A 82 -13.67 10.12 9.93
N CYS A 83 -13.14 9.47 8.89
CA CYS A 83 -11.84 9.81 8.33
C CYS A 83 -11.75 11.26 7.85
N TYR A 84 -12.86 11.83 7.39
CA TYR A 84 -12.93 13.22 6.96
C TYR A 84 -13.01 14.20 8.15
N GLN A 85 -13.84 13.91 9.14
CA GLN A 85 -14.15 14.85 10.24
C GLN A 85 -13.16 14.78 11.41
N PHE A 86 -12.55 13.62 11.66
CA PHE A 86 -11.71 13.36 12.83
C PHE A 86 -10.31 12.89 12.44
N THR A 87 -9.60 13.71 11.65
CA THR A 87 -8.27 13.37 11.08
C THR A 87 -7.25 12.88 12.12
N GLU A 88 -7.30 13.42 13.34
CA GLU A 88 -6.37 13.04 14.43
C GLU A 88 -6.67 11.68 15.06
N GLN A 89 -7.84 11.09 14.80
CA GLN A 89 -8.27 9.80 15.38
C GLN A 89 -8.32 8.67 14.35
N VAL A 90 -7.94 8.95 13.09
CA VAL A 90 -8.05 7.99 11.99
C VAL A 90 -7.19 6.75 12.22
N ASP A 91 -5.95 6.92 12.66
CA ASP A 91 -5.04 5.78 12.85
C ASP A 91 -5.56 4.84 13.93
N ALA A 92 -6.15 5.38 15.00
CA ALA A 92 -6.75 4.59 16.04
C ALA A 92 -8.00 3.83 15.55
N LEU A 93 -8.81 4.43 14.67
CA LEU A 93 -9.92 3.72 14.03
C LEU A 93 -9.42 2.64 13.06
N LYS A 94 -8.37 2.92 12.28
CA LYS A 94 -7.75 1.93 11.37
C LYS A 94 -7.23 0.73 12.15
N GLU A 95 -6.59 0.95 13.30
CA GLU A 95 -6.15 -0.12 14.20
C GLU A 95 -7.33 -0.98 14.69
N ASP A 96 -8.37 -0.34 15.24
CA ASP A 96 -9.57 -1.02 15.72
C ASP A 96 -10.19 -1.89 14.61
N VAL A 97 -10.32 -1.34 13.39
CA VAL A 97 -10.91 -2.03 12.23
C VAL A 97 -9.98 -3.12 11.66
N ALA A 98 -8.68 -2.87 11.57
CA ALA A 98 -7.71 -3.86 11.08
C ALA A 98 -7.65 -5.09 11.99
N SER A 99 -7.87 -4.91 13.30
CA SER A 99 -7.86 -6.00 14.28
C SER A 99 -8.98 -7.02 14.09
N VAL A 100 -10.08 -6.61 13.46
CA VAL A 100 -11.27 -7.45 13.24
C VAL A 100 -11.39 -7.99 11.81
N TYR A 101 -10.46 -7.64 10.91
CA TYR A 101 -10.50 -8.05 9.49
C TYR A 101 -10.82 -9.54 9.27
N TYR A 102 -10.12 -10.43 9.99
CA TYR A 102 -10.28 -11.88 9.83
C TYR A 102 -11.68 -12.41 10.19
N PHE A 103 -12.48 -11.66 10.96
CA PHE A 103 -13.87 -12.05 11.24
C PHE A 103 -14.81 -11.82 10.06
N PHE A 104 -14.40 -11.03 9.07
CA PHE A 104 -15.23 -10.61 7.94
C PHE A 104 -14.71 -11.10 6.58
N GLU A 105 -13.70 -11.98 6.54
CA GLU A 105 -13.19 -12.55 5.27
C GLU A 105 -14.30 -13.25 4.46
N ASP A 106 -15.22 -13.92 5.16
CA ASP A 106 -16.35 -14.65 4.58
C ASP A 106 -17.64 -13.81 4.49
N ALA A 107 -17.58 -12.50 4.75
CA ALA A 107 -18.78 -11.65 4.72
C ALA A 107 -19.39 -11.61 3.30
N PRO A 108 -20.73 -11.66 3.16
CA PRO A 108 -21.42 -11.64 1.87
C PRO A 108 -21.48 -10.22 1.24
N HIS A 109 -20.53 -9.35 1.58
CA HIS A 109 -20.50 -7.94 1.17
C HIS A 109 -19.15 -7.58 0.56
N ASP A 110 -19.07 -7.49 -0.76
CA ASP A 110 -17.80 -7.32 -1.48
C ASP A 110 -17.11 -5.99 -1.20
N ASP A 111 -17.88 -4.89 -1.13
CA ASP A 111 -17.32 -3.55 -0.84
C ASP A 111 -16.75 -3.45 0.58
N LEU A 112 -17.40 -4.10 1.55
CA LEU A 112 -16.91 -4.19 2.93
C LEU A 112 -15.59 -4.94 2.95
N LYS A 113 -15.52 -6.12 2.33
CA LYS A 113 -14.29 -6.91 2.27
C LYS A 113 -13.15 -6.13 1.63
N ALA A 114 -13.42 -5.41 0.54
CA ALA A 114 -12.43 -4.59 -0.13
C ALA A 114 -11.90 -3.47 0.79
N LEU A 115 -12.79 -2.77 1.49
CA LEU A 115 -12.43 -1.73 2.45
C LEU A 115 -11.61 -2.31 3.62
N LEU A 116 -12.12 -3.33 4.30
CA LEU A 116 -11.45 -3.96 5.43
C LEU A 116 -10.08 -4.53 5.04
N PHE A 117 -10.00 -5.17 3.86
CA PHE A 117 -8.71 -5.62 3.31
C PHE A 117 -7.76 -4.45 3.08
N SER A 118 -8.22 -3.34 2.51
CA SER A 118 -7.34 -2.18 2.29
C SER A 118 -6.81 -1.57 3.58
N ILE A 119 -7.64 -1.49 4.62
CA ILE A 119 -7.29 -0.97 5.94
C ILE A 119 -6.30 -1.92 6.61
N HIS A 120 -6.61 -3.22 6.60
CA HIS A 120 -5.74 -4.25 7.17
C HIS A 120 -4.39 -4.31 6.46
N ASP A 121 -4.36 -4.26 5.13
CA ASP A 121 -3.14 -4.24 4.33
C ASP A 121 -2.31 -2.97 4.61
N GLU A 122 -2.93 -1.79 4.70
CA GLU A 122 -2.26 -0.55 5.10
C GLU A 122 -1.66 -0.64 6.51
N PHE A 123 -2.46 -1.00 7.51
CA PHE A 123 -2.01 -1.09 8.89
C PHE A 123 -0.90 -2.15 9.06
N SER A 124 -1.06 -3.32 8.45
CA SER A 124 -0.05 -4.38 8.50
C SER A 124 1.27 -3.93 7.86
N ARG A 125 1.21 -3.14 6.78
CA ARG A 125 2.38 -2.54 6.13
C ARG A 125 3.07 -1.54 7.06
N GLU A 126 2.35 -0.62 7.68
CA GLU A 126 2.93 0.37 8.59
C GLU A 126 3.55 -0.28 9.83
N SER A 127 2.87 -1.29 10.39
CA SER A 127 3.37 -2.10 11.49
C SER A 127 4.67 -2.82 11.12
N GLU A 128 4.72 -3.42 9.94
CA GLU A 128 5.90 -4.12 9.44
C GLU A 128 7.08 -3.17 9.17
N LEU A 129 6.83 -2.01 8.54
CA LEU A 129 7.86 -0.99 8.35
C LEU A 129 8.42 -0.53 9.70
N THR A 130 7.55 -0.30 10.69
CA THR A 130 7.95 0.09 12.05
C THR A 130 8.81 -1.00 12.71
N ARG A 131 8.40 -2.27 12.58
CA ARG A 131 9.17 -3.43 13.06
C ARG A 131 10.54 -3.50 12.41
N LEU A 132 10.62 -3.30 11.10
CA LEU A 132 11.87 -3.33 10.33
C LEU A 132 12.79 -2.15 10.71
N LYS A 133 12.24 -0.95 10.91
CA LYS A 133 12.99 0.23 11.39
C LYS A 133 13.59 0.04 12.79
N ALA A 134 12.96 -0.80 13.62
CA ALA A 134 13.46 -1.11 14.95
C ALA A 134 14.62 -2.13 14.97
N LEU A 135 14.98 -2.71 13.81
CA LEU A 135 16.10 -3.63 13.71
C LEU A 135 17.44 -2.92 13.91
N SER A 136 18.37 -3.59 14.60
CA SER A 136 19.75 -3.12 14.69
C SER A 136 20.48 -3.24 13.34
N ASP A 137 21.57 -2.49 13.17
CA ASP A 137 22.46 -2.58 12.00
C ASP A 137 22.88 -4.02 11.65
N THR A 138 23.11 -4.86 12.66
CA THR A 138 23.49 -6.26 12.47
C THR A 138 22.34 -7.11 11.95
N GLN A 139 21.11 -6.80 12.34
CA GLN A 139 19.91 -7.50 11.85
C GLN A 139 19.49 -7.01 10.46
N MET A 140 19.78 -5.75 10.13
CA MET A 140 19.56 -5.21 8.79
C MET A 140 20.53 -5.79 7.76
N LEU A 141 21.74 -6.18 8.18
CA LEU A 141 22.74 -6.76 7.29
C LEU A 141 22.23 -8.08 6.69
N GLY A 142 22.12 -8.12 5.37
CA GLY A 142 21.65 -9.29 4.63
C GLY A 142 20.13 -9.47 4.65
N LEU A 143 19.37 -8.52 5.23
CA LEU A 143 17.92 -8.52 5.10
C LEU A 143 17.57 -8.46 3.61
N GLU A 144 16.67 -9.34 3.17
CA GLU A 144 16.10 -9.30 1.83
C GLU A 144 14.62 -8.90 1.89
N LEU A 145 14.23 -7.96 1.03
CA LEU A 145 12.84 -7.59 0.82
C LEU A 145 12.47 -7.79 -0.65
N THR A 146 11.30 -8.36 -0.92
CA THR A 146 10.78 -8.55 -2.27
C THR A 146 9.59 -7.64 -2.56
N ASN A 147 9.34 -7.40 -3.85
CA ASN A 147 8.09 -6.82 -4.32
C ASN A 147 6.92 -7.82 -4.17
N LYS A 148 5.68 -7.31 -4.29
CA LYS A 148 4.45 -8.12 -4.15
C LYS A 148 4.40 -9.35 -5.07
N ASN A 149 4.98 -9.23 -6.27
CA ASN A 149 4.94 -10.29 -7.29
C ASN A 149 6.08 -11.30 -7.15
N GLN A 150 7.00 -11.11 -6.21
CA GLN A 150 8.20 -11.93 -6.01
C GLN A 150 9.11 -12.03 -7.24
N THR A 151 9.08 -11.01 -8.09
CA THR A 151 9.90 -10.96 -9.32
C THR A 151 11.20 -10.19 -9.13
N GLN A 152 11.27 -9.34 -8.11
CA GLN A 152 12.41 -8.49 -7.80
C GLN A 152 12.59 -8.41 -6.30
N PHE A 153 13.84 -8.34 -5.87
CA PHE A 153 14.19 -8.20 -4.46
C PHE A 153 15.34 -7.24 -4.27
N VAL A 154 15.48 -6.72 -3.06
CA VAL A 154 16.62 -5.95 -2.60
C VAL A 154 17.29 -6.65 -1.43
N ILE A 155 18.60 -6.48 -1.29
CA ILE A 155 19.38 -6.91 -0.13
C ILE A 155 20.12 -5.72 0.49
N PHE A 156 20.06 -5.61 1.81
CA PHE A 156 20.72 -4.55 2.57
C PHE A 156 22.16 -4.93 2.94
N LEU A 157 23.11 -4.07 2.60
CA LEU A 157 24.55 -4.32 2.74
C LEU A 157 25.30 -3.03 3.10
N PRO A 158 26.53 -3.10 3.65
CA PRO A 158 27.42 -1.96 3.70
C PRO A 158 27.77 -1.52 2.27
N ASP A 159 27.97 -0.23 2.06
CA ASP A 159 28.44 0.27 0.79
C ASP A 159 29.90 -0.15 0.57
N ALA A 160 30.17 -0.72 -0.61
CA ALA A 160 31.50 -1.23 -0.96
C ALA A 160 32.45 -0.12 -1.45
N SER A 161 31.90 1.00 -1.93
CA SER A 161 32.63 2.13 -2.50
C SER A 161 32.86 3.23 -1.47
N GLU A 162 31.91 3.43 -0.56
CA GLU A 162 31.89 4.50 0.44
C GLU A 162 31.91 3.93 1.86
N LYS A 163 33.12 3.85 2.45
CA LYS A 163 33.32 3.28 3.78
C LYS A 163 32.43 3.97 4.82
N GLY A 164 31.61 3.16 5.50
CA GLY A 164 30.73 3.60 6.59
C GLY A 164 29.28 3.84 6.16
N ARG A 165 29.03 4.00 4.85
CA ARG A 165 27.67 4.13 4.32
C ARG A 165 27.01 2.77 4.14
N LYS A 166 25.68 2.80 4.05
CA LYS A 166 24.81 1.65 3.88
C LYS A 166 24.16 1.70 2.52
N ARG A 167 23.80 0.55 1.97
CA ARG A 167 23.04 0.48 0.73
C ARG A 167 22.04 -0.64 0.74
N TYR A 168 21.07 -0.57 -0.15
CA TYR A 168 20.46 -1.78 -0.69
C TYR A 168 20.94 -2.00 -2.13
N SER A 169 20.96 -3.24 -2.57
CA SER A 169 21.20 -3.62 -3.97
C SER A 169 20.00 -4.41 -4.48
N GLY A 170 19.44 -3.99 -5.61
CA GLY A 170 18.26 -4.57 -6.22
C GLY A 170 18.59 -5.52 -7.35
N PHE A 171 17.86 -6.64 -7.37
CA PHE A 171 18.05 -7.77 -8.25
C PHE A 171 16.72 -8.30 -8.80
N ALA A 172 16.77 -8.79 -10.03
CA ALA A 172 15.68 -9.47 -10.71
C ALA A 172 16.17 -10.83 -11.24
N GLU A 173 15.38 -11.51 -12.06
CA GLU A 173 15.75 -12.81 -12.64
C GLU A 173 17.06 -12.76 -13.44
N ASN A 174 17.33 -11.65 -14.14
CA ASN A 174 18.55 -11.43 -14.91
C ASN A 174 19.67 -10.75 -14.10
N GLY A 175 19.57 -10.69 -12.77
CA GLY A 175 20.64 -10.13 -11.93
C GLY A 175 20.42 -8.68 -11.53
N PHE A 176 21.53 -7.98 -11.32
CA PHE A 176 21.58 -6.65 -10.72
C PHE A 176 20.93 -5.59 -11.63
N PHE A 177 20.09 -4.72 -11.07
CA PHE A 177 19.49 -3.61 -11.83
C PHE A 177 19.56 -2.25 -11.13
N THR A 178 19.74 -2.20 -9.81
CA THR A 178 19.82 -0.92 -9.09
C THR A 178 20.57 -1.05 -7.76
N HIS A 179 21.00 0.07 -7.22
CA HIS A 179 21.38 0.20 -5.82
C HIS A 179 21.05 1.61 -5.34
N PHE A 180 20.99 1.77 -4.02
CA PHE A 180 20.80 3.07 -3.39
C PHE A 180 21.61 3.14 -2.12
N THR A 181 22.35 4.24 -1.93
CA THR A 181 23.32 4.41 -0.84
C THR A 181 22.93 5.57 0.07
N GLN A 182 22.92 5.31 1.37
CA GLN A 182 22.55 6.22 2.44
C GLN A 182 23.49 6.12 3.65
N ASP A 183 23.32 7.01 4.61
CA ASP A 183 24.16 7.04 5.81
C ASP A 183 23.78 5.96 6.83
N ASP A 184 22.51 5.51 6.81
CA ASP A 184 21.97 4.50 7.70
C ASP A 184 20.99 3.55 6.98
N TYR A 185 20.69 2.41 7.60
CA TYR A 185 19.81 1.39 7.02
C TYR A 185 18.33 1.76 7.06
N ALA A 186 17.89 2.61 8.00
CA ALA A 186 16.49 3.03 8.08
C ALA A 186 16.12 3.93 6.89
N SER A 187 17.00 4.85 6.53
CA SER A 187 16.87 5.71 5.34
C SER A 187 16.89 4.88 4.04
N ALA A 188 17.75 3.86 3.96
CA ALA A 188 17.74 2.94 2.83
C ALA A 188 16.45 2.08 2.77
N LEU A 189 15.91 1.71 3.93
CA LEU A 189 14.66 0.95 4.04
C LEU A 189 13.46 1.77 3.60
N ASP A 190 13.40 3.06 3.97
CA ASP A 190 12.32 3.95 3.52
C ASP A 190 12.25 4.03 2.00
N ASP A 191 13.38 4.25 1.33
CA ASP A 191 13.41 4.26 -0.14
C ASP A 191 12.99 2.90 -0.72
N ALA A 192 13.55 1.78 -0.23
CA ALA A 192 13.14 0.45 -0.69
C ALA A 192 11.63 0.18 -0.50
N TRP A 193 11.06 0.65 0.61
CA TRP A 193 9.65 0.49 0.94
C TRP A 193 8.74 1.30 0.00
N GLU A 194 9.14 2.53 -0.34
CA GLU A 194 8.49 3.39 -1.32
C GLU A 194 8.53 2.78 -2.73
N GLN A 195 9.65 2.14 -3.09
CA GLN A 195 9.80 1.40 -4.35
C GLN A 195 9.00 0.08 -4.39
N GLY A 196 8.35 -0.30 -3.28
CA GLY A 196 7.46 -1.46 -3.21
C GLY A 196 8.12 -2.75 -2.72
N PHE A 197 9.36 -2.71 -2.23
CA PHE A 197 10.01 -3.85 -1.57
C PHE A 197 9.58 -3.93 -0.11
N ARG A 198 8.47 -4.63 0.15
CA ARG A 198 7.79 -4.60 1.47
C ARG A 198 7.71 -5.95 2.17
N TYR A 199 8.07 -7.03 1.47
CA TYR A 199 7.84 -8.39 1.96
C TYR A 199 9.17 -9.04 2.29
N PRO A 200 9.45 -9.37 3.57
CA PRO A 200 10.64 -10.11 3.93
C PRO A 200 10.74 -11.43 3.18
N THR A 201 11.94 -11.72 2.72
CA THR A 201 12.26 -12.95 1.98
C THR A 201 13.68 -13.39 2.35
N SER A 202 14.13 -14.52 1.80
CA SER A 202 15.49 -15.00 2.01
C SER A 202 15.91 -15.98 0.93
N GLY A 203 17.19 -16.00 0.60
CA GLY A 203 17.76 -17.00 -0.28
C GLY A 203 17.55 -16.72 -1.77
N ASN A 204 17.09 -15.51 -2.14
CA ASN A 204 16.85 -15.20 -3.55
C ASN A 204 18.14 -15.05 -4.33
N LEU A 205 19.17 -14.47 -3.70
CA LEU A 205 20.46 -14.29 -4.34
C LEU A 205 21.11 -15.65 -4.64
N GLU A 206 21.11 -16.57 -3.69
CA GLU A 206 21.65 -17.93 -3.86
C GLU A 206 20.85 -18.71 -4.92
N ARG A 207 19.52 -18.57 -4.90
CA ARG A 207 18.64 -19.26 -5.85
C ARG A 207 18.80 -18.77 -7.28
N LEU A 208 18.97 -17.47 -7.48
CA LEU A 208 19.00 -16.86 -8.82
C LEU A 208 20.42 -16.79 -9.40
N SER A 209 21.44 -16.62 -8.58
CA SER A 209 22.83 -16.48 -9.04
C SER A 209 23.41 -17.71 -9.76
N ILE A 210 22.79 -18.88 -9.58
CA ILE A 210 23.19 -20.13 -10.26
C ILE A 210 22.54 -20.31 -11.64
N ARG A 211 21.67 -19.38 -12.06
CA ARG A 211 20.94 -19.46 -13.33
C ARG A 211 21.73 -18.85 -14.48
N ASP A 212 21.55 -19.39 -15.68
CA ASP A 212 22.21 -18.90 -16.90
C ASP A 212 21.77 -17.46 -17.21
N GLU A 213 20.49 -17.13 -17.01
CA GLU A 213 19.95 -15.79 -17.24
C GLU A 213 20.62 -14.74 -16.34
N TRP A 214 20.97 -15.13 -15.11
CA TRP A 214 21.69 -14.27 -14.17
C TRP A 214 23.12 -14.04 -14.62
N ALA A 215 23.79 -15.07 -15.13
CA ALA A 215 25.13 -14.96 -15.68
C ALA A 215 25.13 -13.99 -16.88
N SER A 216 24.19 -14.15 -17.80
CA SER A 216 24.02 -13.25 -18.95
C SER A 216 23.80 -11.79 -18.52
N GLY A 217 22.88 -11.52 -17.61
CA GLY A 217 22.64 -10.14 -17.18
C GLY A 217 23.77 -9.55 -16.34
N THR A 218 24.53 -10.37 -15.60
CA THR A 218 25.76 -9.92 -14.94
C THR A 218 26.82 -9.48 -15.96
N GLU A 219 26.94 -10.19 -17.09
CA GLU A 219 27.82 -9.81 -18.18
C GLU A 219 27.37 -8.49 -18.84
N GLU A 220 26.07 -8.29 -19.02
CA GLU A 220 25.51 -7.00 -19.50
C GLU A 220 25.85 -5.84 -18.57
N VAL A 221 25.70 -6.02 -17.24
CA VAL A 221 26.07 -5.00 -16.25
C VAL A 221 27.55 -4.67 -16.31
N LEU A 222 28.42 -5.67 -16.52
CA LEU A 222 29.85 -5.43 -16.67
C LEU A 222 30.16 -4.58 -17.91
N LEU A 223 29.48 -4.82 -19.03
CA LEU A 223 29.63 -4.00 -20.24
C LEU A 223 29.21 -2.55 -19.98
N ILE A 224 28.07 -2.34 -19.31
CA ILE A 224 27.61 -0.98 -18.92
C ILE A 224 28.67 -0.29 -18.05
N GLN A 225 29.24 -0.99 -17.07
CA GLN A 225 30.29 -0.45 -16.22
C GLN A 225 31.55 -0.09 -17.02
N GLN A 226 31.98 -0.94 -17.95
CA GLN A 226 33.14 -0.67 -18.81
C GLN A 226 32.91 0.57 -19.69
N HIS A 227 31.71 0.72 -20.26
CA HIS A 227 31.33 1.91 -21.00
C HIS A 227 31.36 3.17 -20.12
N ASN A 228 30.76 3.11 -18.93
CA ASN A 228 30.73 4.23 -17.99
C ASN A 228 32.15 4.66 -17.53
N LEU A 229 33.10 3.73 -17.54
CA LEU A 229 34.52 3.99 -17.28
C LEU A 229 35.32 4.43 -18.52
N GLY A 230 34.67 4.59 -19.68
CA GLY A 230 35.30 4.98 -20.94
C GLY A 230 36.22 3.90 -21.55
N LYS A 231 36.05 2.64 -21.15
CA LYS A 231 36.91 1.52 -21.61
C LYS A 231 36.45 0.90 -22.93
N ILE A 232 35.17 1.04 -23.26
CA ILE A 232 34.55 0.56 -24.51
C ILE A 232 33.61 1.65 -25.05
N SER A 233 33.41 1.67 -26.37
CA SER A 233 32.45 2.60 -26.97
C SER A 233 31.01 2.14 -26.74
N PHE A 234 30.06 3.06 -26.93
CA PHE A 234 28.63 2.72 -26.86
C PHE A 234 28.23 1.69 -27.93
N ASP A 235 28.75 1.81 -29.15
CA ASP A 235 28.45 0.88 -30.24
C ASP A 235 28.99 -0.53 -29.95
N ASP A 236 30.22 -0.64 -29.43
CA ASP A 236 30.81 -1.93 -29.03
C ASP A 236 30.01 -2.56 -27.88
N THR A 237 29.51 -1.75 -26.96
CA THR A 237 28.63 -2.20 -25.86
C THR A 237 27.36 -2.83 -26.40
N LEU A 238 26.70 -2.17 -27.36
CA LEU A 238 25.47 -2.67 -27.98
C LEU A 238 25.70 -3.96 -28.79
N GLU A 239 26.82 -4.05 -29.50
CA GLU A 239 27.18 -5.27 -30.23
C GLU A 239 27.43 -6.44 -29.28
N ALA A 240 28.20 -6.23 -28.21
CA ALA A 240 28.46 -7.25 -27.20
C ALA A 240 27.17 -7.72 -26.50
N MET A 241 26.28 -6.79 -26.11
CA MET A 241 24.98 -7.14 -25.51
C MET A 241 24.10 -7.98 -26.46
N ARG A 242 24.13 -7.73 -27.77
CA ARG A 242 23.38 -8.55 -28.73
C ARG A 242 23.89 -9.99 -28.80
N ASN A 243 25.17 -10.22 -28.54
CA ASN A 243 25.75 -11.56 -28.54
C ASN A 243 25.42 -12.33 -27.27
N ILE A 244 25.25 -11.64 -26.13
CA ILE A 244 24.84 -12.25 -24.85
C ILE A 244 23.38 -12.73 -24.90
N ARG A 245 22.50 -12.00 -25.60
CA ARG A 245 21.06 -12.29 -25.68
C ARG A 245 20.67 -13.32 -26.76
N ARG A 246 21.64 -13.93 -27.44
CA ARG A 246 21.42 -14.95 -28.48
C ARG A 246 21.48 -16.35 -27.88
#